data_AF-A0A7Y4ZIA2-F1
#
_entry.id   AF-A0A7Y4ZIA2-F1
#
_cell.length_a   1.000
_cell.length_b   1.000
_cell.length_c   1.000
_cell.angle_alpha   90.00
_cell.angle_beta   90.00
_cell.angle_gamma   90.00
#
_symmetry.space_group_name_H-M   'P 1'
#
loop_
_entity.id
_entity.type
_entity.pdbx_description
1 polymer ?
#
loop_
_entity_poly.entity_id
_entity_poly.type
_entity_poly.pdbx_seq_one_letter_code
_entity_poly.pdbx_strand_id
1 'polypeptide(L)'
;MGIASASTSAAASAPPTVAPRPTGTAAATTDPKSDLARERELIDAARAGVARGHADAALSAVSRHEREFPQGQLREEREGLRILALAAQGRTAEARTFAARFRKSYPQSVLLPQIDAALGVP
;
A
#
# COMPACT_ATOMS: atom_id res chain seq x y z
N MET A 1 -13.85 -66.82 41.71
CA MET A 1 -13.10 -67.31 40.54
C MET A 1 -13.78 -66.73 39.31
N GLY A 2 -13.20 -65.69 38.70
CA GLY A 2 -13.85 -64.92 37.63
C GLY A 2 -12.85 -64.04 36.90
N ILE A 3 -12.72 -64.31 35.59
CA ILE A 3 -12.28 -63.51 34.44
C ILE A 3 -11.09 -62.55 34.64
N ALA A 4 -9.88 -62.86 34.16
CA ALA A 4 -9.41 -62.87 32.76
C ALA A 4 -9.08 -61.48 32.18
N SER A 5 -7.91 -61.46 31.54
CA SER A 5 -7.40 -60.53 30.52
C SER A 5 -6.70 -59.25 30.97
N ALA A 6 -5.37 -59.34 30.90
CA ALA A 6 -4.49 -58.25 30.51
C ALA A 6 -4.87 -57.71 29.12
N SER A 7 -4.59 -56.42 28.87
CA SER A 7 -4.58 -55.85 27.53
C SER A 7 -3.42 -54.91 27.33
N THR A 8 -2.91 -55.00 26.10
CA THR A 8 -1.58 -54.64 25.63
C THR A 8 -1.56 -53.24 25.03
N SER A 9 -0.33 -52.74 24.89
CA SER A 9 0.19 -51.52 24.29
C SER A 9 -0.38 -51.03 22.94
N ALA A 10 -0.18 -49.72 22.73
CA ALA A 10 0.36 -49.06 21.52
C ALA A 10 -0.59 -48.27 20.58
N ALA A 11 -0.32 -46.95 20.58
CA ALA A 11 -0.09 -46.04 19.45
C ALA A 11 -1.11 -45.93 18.30
N ALA A 12 -1.52 -44.68 17.99
CA ALA A 12 -1.07 -43.96 16.79
C ALA A 12 -1.84 -42.65 16.61
N SER A 13 -1.09 -41.55 16.52
CA SER A 13 -1.59 -40.23 16.10
C SER A 13 -2.02 -40.25 14.63
N ALA A 14 -3.16 -39.61 14.32
CA ALA A 14 -3.63 -39.33 12.96
C ALA A 14 -4.02 -37.83 12.84
N PRO A 15 -3.99 -37.24 11.64
CA PRO A 15 -3.35 -35.95 11.37
C PRO A 15 -4.33 -34.77 11.21
N PRO A 16 -3.87 -33.51 11.30
CA PRO A 16 -4.51 -32.44 10.54
C PRO A 16 -3.89 -32.37 9.15
N THR A 17 -4.68 -32.76 8.15
CA THR A 17 -4.48 -32.45 6.73
C THR A 17 -4.17 -30.97 6.57
N VAL A 18 -2.93 -30.65 6.18
CA VAL A 18 -2.54 -29.31 5.77
C VAL A 18 -3.24 -29.03 4.45
N ALA A 19 -4.31 -28.22 4.49
CA ALA A 19 -4.91 -27.66 3.30
C ALA A 19 -3.84 -26.92 2.50
N PRO A 20 -3.79 -27.07 1.17
CA PRO A 20 -2.84 -26.34 0.34
C PRO A 20 -3.09 -24.84 0.50
N ARG A 21 -2.09 -24.13 1.04
CA ARG A 21 -2.04 -22.67 1.05
C ARG A 21 -2.13 -22.21 -0.40
N PRO A 22 -3.05 -21.30 -0.77
CA PRO A 22 -3.09 -20.77 -2.12
C PRO A 22 -1.76 -20.05 -2.38
N THR A 23 -0.90 -20.71 -3.14
CA THR A 23 0.30 -20.14 -3.71
C THR A 23 -0.12 -19.04 -4.67
N GLY A 24 0.38 -17.83 -4.41
CA GLY A 24 0.70 -16.80 -5.40
C GLY A 24 -0.42 -16.44 -6.36
N THR A 25 -1.03 -15.28 -6.11
CA THR A 25 -1.68 -14.39 -7.08
C THR A 25 -1.72 -14.99 -8.48
N ALA A 26 -2.83 -15.65 -8.80
CA ALA A 26 -3.22 -15.79 -10.20
C ALA A 26 -3.12 -14.39 -10.79
N ALA A 27 -2.18 -14.21 -11.72
CA ALA A 27 -2.17 -13.07 -12.61
C ALA A 27 -3.45 -13.19 -13.43
N ALA A 28 -4.57 -12.75 -12.83
CA ALA A 28 -5.72 -12.34 -13.58
C ALA A 28 -5.16 -11.39 -14.63
N THR A 29 -5.44 -11.67 -15.88
CA THR A 29 -5.08 -10.82 -17.00
C THR A 29 -5.91 -9.56 -16.84
N THR A 30 -5.48 -8.68 -15.93
CA THR A 30 -6.22 -7.48 -15.63
C THR A 30 -6.08 -6.58 -16.84
N ASP A 31 -7.22 -6.19 -17.39
CA ASP A 31 -7.26 -5.29 -18.52
C ASP A 31 -6.55 -3.98 -18.13
N PRO A 32 -5.55 -3.51 -18.90
CA PRO A 32 -4.78 -2.31 -18.56
C PRO A 32 -5.64 -1.05 -18.36
N LYS A 33 -6.80 -0.96 -19.02
CA LYS A 33 -7.74 0.15 -18.86
C LYS A 33 -8.49 0.05 -17.53
N SER A 34 -8.84 -1.17 -17.11
CA SER A 34 -9.44 -1.43 -15.79
C SER A 34 -8.47 -1.06 -14.66
N ASP A 35 -7.19 -1.41 -14.80
CA ASP A 35 -6.16 -1.04 -13.81
C ASP A 35 -5.96 0.46 -13.71
N LEU A 36 -5.88 1.16 -14.84
CA LEU A 36 -5.75 2.63 -14.83
C LEU A 36 -6.97 3.30 -14.17
N ALA A 37 -8.18 2.80 -14.40
CA ALA A 37 -9.38 3.32 -13.75
C ALA A 37 -9.32 3.14 -12.22
N ARG A 38 -8.89 1.95 -11.75
CA ARG A 38 -8.72 1.67 -10.32
C ARG A 38 -7.59 2.48 -9.68
N GLU A 39 -6.48 2.66 -10.38
CA GLU A 39 -5.40 3.55 -9.95
C GLU A 39 -5.95 4.97 -9.75
N ARG A 40 -6.73 5.45 -10.73
CA ARG A 40 -7.29 6.80 -10.74
C ARG A 40 -8.19 7.05 -9.54
N GLU A 41 -9.05 6.10 -9.19
CA GLU A 41 -9.93 6.20 -8.01
C GLU A 41 -9.14 6.45 -6.71
N LEU A 42 -8.03 5.74 -6.51
CA LEU A 42 -7.18 5.91 -5.33
C LEU A 42 -6.46 7.26 -5.34
N ILE A 43 -5.98 7.69 -6.51
CA ILE A 43 -5.29 8.98 -6.66
C ILE A 43 -6.26 10.16 -6.47
N ASP A 44 -7.47 10.07 -7.01
CA ASP A 44 -8.49 11.12 -6.83
C ASP A 44 -8.95 11.19 -5.37
N ALA A 45 -9.07 10.05 -4.68
CA ALA A 45 -9.32 10.03 -3.24
C ALA A 45 -8.18 10.69 -2.44
N ALA A 46 -6.92 10.43 -2.80
CA ALA A 46 -5.76 11.07 -2.19
C ALA A 46 -5.75 12.59 -2.43
N ARG A 47 -6.02 13.03 -3.67
CA ARG A 47 -6.10 14.44 -4.03
C ARG A 47 -7.19 15.16 -3.24
N ALA A 48 -8.37 14.55 -3.14
CA ALA A 48 -9.48 15.09 -2.35
C ALA A 48 -9.12 15.18 -0.86
N GLY A 49 -8.40 14.19 -0.32
CA GLY A 49 -7.91 14.21 1.05
C GLY A 49 -6.97 15.39 1.32
N VAL A 50 -5.98 15.60 0.45
CA VAL A 50 -5.06 16.76 0.54
C VAL A 50 -5.84 18.07 0.45
N ALA A 51 -6.73 18.22 -0.53
CA ALA A 51 -7.49 19.46 -0.74
C ALA A 51 -8.41 19.80 0.44
N ARG A 52 -8.91 18.80 1.17
CA ARG A 52 -9.79 18.96 2.33
C ARG A 52 -9.05 19.02 3.67
N GLY A 53 -7.71 18.93 3.67
CA GLY A 53 -6.93 18.84 4.91
C GLY A 53 -7.07 17.50 5.64
N HIS A 54 -7.67 16.48 5.02
CA HIS A 54 -7.82 15.14 5.57
C HIS A 54 -6.58 14.29 5.24
N ALA A 55 -5.46 14.66 5.84
CA ALA A 55 -4.17 14.10 5.48
C ALA A 55 -4.05 12.58 5.75
N ASP A 56 -4.67 12.05 6.82
CA ASP A 56 -4.68 10.61 7.08
C ASP A 56 -5.40 9.82 5.98
N ALA A 57 -6.52 10.35 5.47
CA ALA A 57 -7.25 9.75 4.37
C ALA A 57 -6.41 9.75 3.08
N ALA A 58 -5.69 10.85 2.82
CA ALA A 58 -4.77 10.92 1.69
C ALA A 58 -3.63 9.90 1.81
N LEU A 59 -2.98 9.81 2.98
CA LEU A 59 -1.91 8.85 3.26
C LEU A 59 -2.38 7.39 3.13
N SER A 60 -3.59 7.09 3.58
CA SER A 60 -4.20 5.77 3.42
C SER A 60 -4.41 5.41 1.93
N ALA A 61 -4.93 6.35 1.15
CA ALA A 61 -5.18 6.17 -0.28
C ALA A 61 -3.88 5.97 -1.08
N VAL A 62 -2.85 6.80 -0.88
CA VAL A 62 -1.54 6.61 -1.56
C VAL A 62 -0.84 5.32 -1.14
N SER A 63 -0.98 4.90 0.13
CA SER A 63 -0.41 3.64 0.61
C SER A 63 -1.13 2.43 0.03
N ARG A 64 -2.44 2.54 -0.19
CA ARG A 64 -3.21 1.52 -0.91
C ARG A 64 -2.81 1.45 -2.39
N HIS A 65 -2.64 2.60 -3.06
CA HIS A 65 -2.14 2.64 -4.44
C HIS A 65 -0.76 2.00 -4.56
N GLU A 66 0.17 2.27 -3.62
CA GLU A 66 1.50 1.65 -3.65
C GLU A 66 1.46 0.12 -3.52
N ARG A 67 0.57 -0.42 -2.68
CA ARG A 67 0.41 -1.88 -2.50
C ARG A 67 -0.26 -2.56 -3.69
N GLU A 68 -1.30 -1.95 -4.25
CA GLU A 68 -2.06 -2.53 -5.36
C GLU A 68 -1.37 -2.31 -6.71
N PHE A 69 -0.66 -1.19 -6.86
CA PHE A 69 -0.05 -0.73 -8.12
C PHE A 69 1.39 -0.23 -7.89
N PRO A 70 2.31 -1.11 -7.44
CA PRO A 70 3.70 -0.73 -7.17
C PRO A 70 4.42 -0.18 -8.41
N GLN A 71 4.05 -0.69 -9.60
CA GLN A 71 4.53 -0.25 -10.90
C GLN A 71 3.48 0.54 -11.70
N GLY A 72 2.45 1.07 -11.02
CA GLY A 72 1.33 1.78 -11.65
C GLY A 72 1.73 2.99 -12.49
N GLN A 73 0.83 3.43 -13.35
CA GLN A 73 1.06 4.59 -14.22
C GLN A 73 1.03 5.91 -13.43
N LEU A 74 0.31 5.97 -12.31
CA LEU A 74 0.13 7.21 -11.53
C LEU A 74 1.08 7.32 -10.33
N ARG A 75 2.25 6.68 -10.41
CA ARG A 75 3.26 6.70 -9.34
C ARG A 75 3.78 8.08 -8.99
N GLU A 76 4.07 8.91 -9.98
CA GLU A 76 4.53 10.29 -9.74
C GLU A 76 3.52 11.06 -8.90
N GLU A 77 2.25 11.02 -9.30
CA GLU A 77 1.18 11.71 -8.59
C GLU A 77 0.97 11.15 -7.17
N ARG A 78 1.09 9.83 -6.99
CA ARG A 78 1.09 9.20 -5.67
C ARG A 78 2.17 9.79 -4.75
N GLU A 79 3.41 9.84 -5.22
CA GLU A 79 4.54 10.31 -4.39
C GLU A 79 4.39 11.80 -4.04
N GLY A 80 3.93 12.62 -5.00
CA GLY A 80 3.65 14.03 -4.75
C GLY A 80 2.55 14.23 -3.70
N LEU A 81 1.43 13.50 -3.82
CA LEU A 81 0.33 13.57 -2.85
C LEU A 81 0.73 13.06 -1.46
N ARG A 82 1.61 12.06 -1.36
CA ARG A 82 2.21 11.63 -0.09
C ARG A 82 2.96 12.77 0.58
N ILE A 83 3.82 13.48 -0.16
CA ILE A 83 4.59 14.61 0.38
C ILE A 83 3.67 15.71 0.89
N LEU A 84 2.66 16.08 0.09
CA LEU A 84 1.70 17.13 0.45
C LEU A 84 0.89 16.74 1.70
N ALA A 85 0.44 15.49 1.80
CA ALA A 85 -0.27 15.00 2.98
C ALA A 85 0.62 14.98 4.23
N LEU A 86 1.88 14.55 4.11
CA LEU A 86 2.84 14.58 5.22
C LEU A 86 3.09 16.02 5.70
N ALA A 87 3.28 16.96 4.78
CA ALA A 87 3.44 18.37 5.11
C ALA A 87 2.21 18.93 5.83
N ALA A 88 0.99 18.59 5.36
CA ALA A 88 -0.26 18.99 5.99
C ALA A 88 -0.44 18.44 7.43
N GLN A 89 0.14 17.29 7.77
CA GLN A 89 0.17 16.77 9.15
C GLN A 89 1.26 17.40 10.04
N GLY A 90 2.09 18.30 9.50
CA GLY A 90 3.26 18.82 10.20
C GLY A 90 4.43 17.83 10.26
N ARG A 91 4.38 16.70 9.51
CA ARG A 91 5.49 15.73 9.38
C ARG A 91 6.55 16.23 8.39
N THR A 92 6.99 17.48 8.57
CA THR A 92 7.79 18.22 7.60
C THR A 92 9.16 17.58 7.34
N ALA A 93 9.81 17.01 8.34
CA ALA A 93 11.12 16.36 8.16
C ALA A 93 11.05 15.16 7.20
N GLU A 94 10.01 14.34 7.35
CA GLU A 94 9.74 13.21 6.48
C GLU A 94 9.33 13.68 5.08
N ALA A 95 8.44 14.66 5.00
CA ALA A 95 8.04 15.28 3.73
C ALA A 95 9.24 15.84 2.95
N ARG A 96 10.21 16.48 3.62
CA ARG A 96 11.47 16.96 3.00
C ARG A 96 12.32 15.82 2.44
N THR A 97 12.40 14.69 3.14
CA THR A 97 13.16 13.52 2.70
C THR A 97 12.54 12.92 1.43
N PHE A 98 11.21 12.78 1.40
CA PHE A 98 10.50 12.33 0.20
C PHE A 98 10.61 13.35 -0.93
N ALA A 99 10.49 14.65 -0.66
CA ALA A 99 10.64 15.70 -1.68
C ALA A 99 12.03 15.75 -2.31
N ALA A 100 13.09 15.47 -1.55
CA ALA A 100 14.45 15.38 -2.09
C ALA A 100 14.59 14.21 -3.08
N ARG A 101 13.93 13.07 -2.81
CA ARG A 101 13.88 11.93 -3.74
C ARG A 101 13.01 12.26 -4.96
N PHE A 102 11.84 12.87 -4.72
CA PHE A 102 10.90 13.28 -5.77
C PHE A 102 11.56 14.21 -6.79
N ARG A 103 12.28 15.24 -6.36
CA ARG A 103 13.01 16.14 -7.28
C ARG A 103 14.05 15.44 -8.15
N LYS A 104 14.70 14.40 -7.62
CA LYS A 104 15.68 13.60 -8.38
C LYS A 104 15.00 12.68 -9.39
N SER A 105 13.87 12.08 -9.03
CA SER A 105 13.12 11.16 -9.88
C SER A 105 12.26 11.87 -10.92
N TYR A 106 11.73 13.05 -10.59
CA TYR A 106 10.76 13.81 -11.39
C TYR A 106 11.14 15.30 -11.47
N PRO A 107 12.31 15.64 -12.06
CA PRO A 107 12.84 17.02 -12.07
C PRO A 107 11.98 18.02 -12.85
N GLN A 108 11.08 17.55 -13.72
CA GLN A 108 10.18 18.37 -14.53
C GLN A 108 8.71 18.25 -14.08
N SER A 109 8.46 17.72 -12.88
CA SER A 109 7.10 17.52 -12.39
C SER A 109 6.38 18.83 -12.15
N VAL A 110 5.12 18.90 -12.58
CA VAL A 110 4.21 20.02 -12.30
C VAL A 110 3.85 20.15 -10.82
N LEU A 111 4.11 19.12 -10.01
CA LEU A 111 3.84 19.12 -8.57
C LEU A 111 4.94 19.81 -7.74
N LEU A 112 6.11 20.09 -8.34
CA LEU A 112 7.23 20.71 -7.62
C LEU A 112 6.88 22.03 -6.95
N PRO A 113 6.25 23.02 -7.63
CA PRO A 113 5.92 24.28 -6.99
C PRO A 113 4.97 24.12 -5.81
N GLN A 114 4.02 23.17 -5.89
CA GLN A 114 3.08 22.90 -4.82
C GLN A 114 3.77 22.23 -3.62
N ILE A 115 4.70 21.31 -3.88
CA ILE A 115 5.53 20.67 -2.85
C ILE A 115 6.44 21.69 -2.17
N ASP A 116 7.06 22.57 -2.93
CA ASP A 116 7.97 23.61 -2.44
C ASP A 116 7.22 24.58 -1.52
N ALA A 117 6.04 25.07 -1.96
CA ALA A 117 5.15 25.89 -1.16
C ALA A 117 4.73 25.20 0.15
N ALA A 118 4.33 23.91 0.10
CA ALA A 118 3.94 23.15 1.28
C ALA A 118 5.08 22.97 2.29
N LEU A 119 6.33 23.00 1.83
CA LEU A 119 7.53 22.87 2.66
C LEU A 119 8.15 24.21 3.06
N GLY A 120 7.57 25.34 2.63
CA GLY A 120 8.16 26.67 2.83
C GLY A 120 9.54 26.81 2.18
N VAL A 121 9.76 26.12 1.06
CA VAL A 121 10.96 26.26 0.24
C VAL A 121 10.58 27.17 -0.95
N PRO A 122 11.35 28.23 -1.23
CA PRO A 122 11.10 29.10 -2.38
C PRO A 122 11.34 28.40 -3.72
#